data_AF-A0A7Y9XVC4-F1
#
_entry.id   AF-A0A7Y9XVC4-F1
#
_cell.length_a   1.000
_cell.length_b   1.000
_cell.length_c   1.000
_cell.angle_alpha   90.00
_cell.angle_beta   90.00
_cell.angle_gamma   90.00
#
_symmetry.space_group_name_H-M   'P 1'
#
loop_
_entity.id
_entity.type
_entity.pdbx_description
1 polymer ?
#
loop_
_entity_poly.entity_id
_entity_poly.type
_entity_poly.pdbx_seq_one_letter_code
_entity_poly.pdbx_strand_id
1 'polypeptide(L)'
;MSSNPTTFHGEPGDRKPVDWDDSSELHLHEDNGGVLHRFKTIRRGTLAELIDVVMDLPEDEQPRYSIQKAGDHRLEIGEIRALFSRPDFPGNKG
;
A
#
# COMPACT_ATOMS: atom_id res chain seq x y z
N MET A 1 10.51 -41.62 24.78
CA MET A 1 9.82 -41.05 23.62
C MET A 1 8.65 -40.23 24.15
N SER A 2 8.77 -38.90 24.15
CA SER A 2 7.69 -38.01 24.59
C SER A 2 7.23 -37.22 23.38
N SER A 3 6.04 -37.55 22.89
CA SER A 3 5.33 -36.78 21.88
C SER A 3 4.78 -35.53 22.54
N ASN A 4 5.44 -34.39 22.37
CA ASN A 4 4.87 -33.10 22.70
C ASN A 4 4.38 -32.46 21.39
N PRO A 5 3.06 -32.33 21.18
CA PRO A 5 2.53 -31.49 20.13
C PRO A 5 2.70 -30.05 20.63
N THR A 6 3.68 -29.31 20.11
CA THR A 6 3.74 -27.87 20.37
C THR A 6 2.59 -27.22 19.63
N THR A 7 1.52 -27.03 20.40
CA THR A 7 0.48 -26.02 20.28
C THR A 7 0.95 -24.84 19.42
N PHE A 8 0.19 -24.57 18.35
CA PHE A 8 0.26 -23.35 17.58
C PHE A 8 0.13 -22.18 18.56
N HIS A 9 1.25 -21.55 18.88
CA HIS A 9 1.29 -20.37 19.73
C HIS A 9 0.73 -19.23 18.87
N GLY A 10 -0.55 -18.90 19.05
CA GLY A 10 -1.12 -17.68 18.51
C GLY A 10 -0.48 -16.50 19.22
N GLU A 11 0.67 -16.03 18.70
CA GLU A 11 1.27 -14.76 19.09
C GLU A 11 0.31 -13.62 18.72
N PRO A 12 0.26 -12.54 19.53
CA PRO A 12 -0.61 -11.42 19.26
C PRO A 12 -0.08 -10.64 18.04
N GLY A 13 -0.66 -10.92 16.87
CA GLY A 13 -0.65 -10.03 15.71
C GLY A 13 0.47 -10.28 14.70
N ASP A 14 0.44 -11.44 14.02
CA ASP A 14 1.13 -11.64 12.74
C ASP A 14 0.56 -10.70 11.66
N ARG A 15 0.87 -9.40 11.75
CA ARG A 15 0.81 -8.55 10.55
C ARG A 15 1.90 -9.07 9.63
N LYS A 16 1.51 -9.67 8.50
CA LYS A 16 2.46 -10.07 7.47
C LYS A 16 3.46 -8.92 7.21
N PRO A 17 4.76 -9.21 7.12
CA PRO A 17 5.75 -8.22 6.75
C PRO A 17 5.32 -7.55 5.44
N VAL A 18 5.30 -6.22 5.42
CA VAL A 18 5.08 -5.48 4.18
C VAL A 18 6.44 -5.31 3.52
N ASP A 19 6.52 -5.72 2.27
CA ASP A 19 7.68 -5.45 1.44
C ASP A 19 7.57 -4.01 0.92
N TRP A 20 8.23 -3.09 1.62
CA TRP A 20 8.22 -1.67 1.32
C TRP A 20 9.00 -1.31 0.06
N ASP A 21 9.99 -2.13 -0.30
CA ASP A 21 10.85 -1.94 -1.47
C ASP A 21 10.27 -2.62 -2.74
N ASP A 22 9.07 -3.22 -2.62
CA ASP A 22 8.40 -3.90 -3.73
C ASP A 22 8.08 -2.93 -4.88
N SER A 23 8.35 -3.40 -6.09
CA SER A 23 8.16 -2.63 -7.32
C SER A 23 6.68 -2.38 -7.56
N SER A 24 6.30 -1.11 -7.61
CA SER A 24 4.92 -0.67 -7.65
C SER A 24 4.70 0.44 -8.68
N GLU A 25 3.46 0.60 -9.11
CA GLU A 25 3.03 1.64 -10.06
C GLU A 25 1.96 2.53 -9.43
N LEU A 26 2.11 3.85 -9.58
CA LEU A 26 1.09 4.82 -9.19
C LEU A 26 0.19 5.13 -10.38
N HIS A 27 -1.11 5.01 -10.18
CA HIS A 27 -2.13 5.27 -11.18
C HIS A 27 -2.98 6.46 -10.77
N LEU A 28 -3.29 7.33 -11.73
CA LEU A 28 -4.29 8.38 -11.59
C LEU A 28 -5.62 7.92 -12.17
N HIS A 29 -6.69 8.11 -11.42
CA HIS A 29 -8.07 7.98 -11.85
C HIS A 29 -8.44 9.31 -12.54
N GLU A 30 -8.46 9.32 -13.86
CA GLU A 30 -8.95 10.49 -14.59
C GLU A 30 -10.48 10.47 -14.60
N ASP A 31 -11.08 11.34 -13.80
CA ASP A 31 -12.52 11.64 -13.80
C ASP A 31 -12.88 12.56 -14.99
N ASN A 32 -12.48 12.15 -16.20
CA ASN A 32 -12.73 12.90 -17.42
C ASN A 32 -14.14 12.60 -17.95
N GLY A 33 -15.17 12.99 -17.19
CA GLY A 33 -16.55 13.31 -17.64
C GLY A 33 -17.25 12.39 -18.66
N GLY A 34 -16.77 11.17 -18.86
CA GLY A 34 -17.10 10.32 -19.99
C GLY A 34 -16.88 8.86 -19.60
N VAL A 35 -17.65 7.98 -20.24
CA VAL A 35 -17.96 6.58 -19.87
C VAL A 35 -16.73 5.65 -19.77
N LEU A 36 -15.50 6.16 -19.96
CA LEU A 36 -14.26 5.39 -19.93
C LEU A 36 -13.30 5.96 -18.88
N HIS A 37 -13.33 5.40 -17.67
CA HIS A 37 -12.30 5.62 -16.66
C HIS A 37 -10.98 5.00 -17.15
N ARG A 38 -10.02 5.83 -17.58
CA ARG A 38 -8.70 5.38 -17.99
C ARG A 38 -7.74 5.52 -16.81
N PHE A 39 -7.14 4.42 -16.39
CA PHE A 39 -6.03 4.44 -15.45
C PHE A 39 -4.77 4.85 -16.19
N LYS A 40 -4.19 5.98 -15.81
CA LYS A 40 -2.89 6.41 -16.34
C LYS A 40 -1.82 6.08 -15.30
N THR A 41 -0.86 5.21 -15.65
CA THR A 41 0.37 5.07 -14.85
C THR A 41 1.12 6.39 -14.94
N ILE A 42 1.33 7.05 -13.80
CA ILE A 42 2.01 8.34 -13.72
C ILE A 42 3.42 8.23 -13.11
N ARG A 43 3.68 7.19 -12.32
CA ARG A 43 4.99 6.96 -11.69
C ARG A 43 5.21 5.47 -11.41
N ARG A 44 6.47 5.06 -11.40
CA ARG A 44 6.94 3.76 -10.92
C ARG A 44 7.93 3.99 -9.79
N GLY A 45 7.95 3.12 -8.79
CA GLY A 45 8.83 3.25 -7.62
C GLY A 45 8.61 2.11 -6.63
N THR A 46 9.24 2.20 -5.47
CA THR A 46 8.96 1.31 -4.35
C THR A 46 7.59 1.60 -3.74
N LEU A 47 7.01 0.63 -3.05
CA LEU A 47 5.74 0.83 -2.35
C LEU A 47 5.82 1.99 -1.35
N ALA A 48 6.89 2.09 -0.57
CA ALA A 48 7.06 3.17 0.40
C ALA A 48 7.12 4.55 -0.26
N GLU A 49 7.94 4.71 -1.32
CA GLU A 49 8.05 5.98 -2.05
C GLU A 49 6.70 6.43 -2.62
N LEU A 50 5.90 5.49 -3.16
CA LEU A 50 4.61 5.84 -3.74
C LEU A 50 3.56 6.18 -2.67
N ILE A 51 3.60 5.52 -1.51
CA ILE A 51 2.75 5.88 -0.37
C ILE A 51 3.08 7.29 0.11
N ASP A 52 4.36 7.63 0.29
CA ASP A 52 4.79 8.99 0.68
C ASP A 52 4.29 10.03 -0.33
N VAL A 53 4.46 9.77 -1.62
CA VAL A 53 3.99 10.66 -2.69
C VAL A 53 2.49 10.91 -2.61
N VAL A 54 1.67 9.88 -2.35
CA VAL A 54 0.23 10.07 -2.22
C VAL A 54 -0.10 10.84 -0.95
N MET A 55 0.55 10.53 0.17
CA MET A 55 0.25 11.17 1.46
C MET A 55 0.71 12.63 1.54
N ASP A 56 1.66 13.04 0.70
CA ASP A 56 2.07 14.44 0.52
C ASP A 56 1.06 15.29 -0.30
N LEU A 57 0.09 14.66 -0.97
CA LEU A 57 -0.96 15.37 -1.72
C LEU A 57 -2.06 15.94 -0.80
N PRO A 58 -2.80 16.98 -1.26
CA PRO A 58 -4.02 17.43 -0.59
C PRO A 58 -5.00 16.29 -0.34
N GLU A 59 -5.65 16.29 0.83
CA GLU A 59 -6.49 15.17 1.26
C GLU A 59 -7.62 14.84 0.28
N ASP A 60 -8.15 15.85 -0.41
CA ASP A 60 -9.19 15.75 -1.43
C ASP A 60 -8.69 15.22 -2.78
N GLU A 61 -7.39 15.32 -3.05
CA GLU A 61 -6.77 14.76 -4.25
C GLU A 61 -6.34 13.31 -4.09
N GLN A 62 -5.97 12.90 -2.87
CA GLN A 62 -5.49 11.55 -2.55
C GLN A 62 -6.38 10.40 -3.08
N PRO A 63 -7.73 10.45 -3.01
CA PRO A 63 -8.59 9.36 -3.49
C PRO A 63 -8.55 9.16 -5.01
N ARG A 64 -7.95 10.10 -5.75
CA ARG A 64 -7.78 10.00 -7.20
C ARG A 64 -6.59 9.13 -7.58
N TYR A 65 -5.84 8.62 -6.60
CA TYR A 65 -4.62 7.86 -6.82
C TYR A 65 -4.74 6.46 -6.22
N SER A 66 -4.23 5.47 -6.95
CA SER A 66 -4.09 4.09 -6.48
C SER A 66 -2.69 3.55 -6.77
N ILE A 67 -2.21 2.67 -5.90
CA ILE A 67 -0.90 2.03 -6.05
C ILE A 67 -1.10 0.57 -6.42
N GLN A 68 -0.61 0.16 -7.59
CA GLN A 68 -0.61 -1.23 -8.02
C GLN A 68 0.73 -1.87 -7.62
N LYS A 69 0.70 -2.81 -6.68
CA LYS A 69 1.84 -3.69 -6.42
C LYS A 69 2.00 -4.66 -7.59
N ALA A 70 3.24 -5.02 -7.94
CA ALA A 70 3.51 -5.90 -9.08
C ALA A 70 2.76 -7.25 -8.95
N GLY A 71 1.71 -7.42 -9.77
CA GLY A 71 0.99 -8.69 -9.94
C GLY A 71 0.11 -9.16 -8.78
N ASP A 72 0.01 -8.38 -7.70
CA ASP A 72 -0.59 -8.86 -6.44
C ASP A 72 -1.92 -8.16 -6.15
N HIS A 73 -1.88 -6.85 -5.85
CA HIS A 73 -3.01 -6.13 -5.28
C HIS A 73 -2.94 -4.63 -5.60
N ARG A 74 -4.11 -4.00 -5.73
CA ARG A 74 -4.24 -2.55 -5.88
C ARG A 74 -4.64 -1.94 -4.55
N LEU A 75 -3.87 -0.97 -4.11
CA LEU A 75 -4.10 -0.20 -2.90
C LEU A 75 -4.85 1.08 -3.25
N GLU A 76 -6.04 1.22 -2.68
CA GLU A 76 -6.82 2.46 -2.72
C GLU A 76 -6.51 3.32 -1.49
N ILE A 77 -6.99 4.57 -1.46
CA ILE A 77 -6.59 5.55 -0.43
C ILE A 77 -6.80 5.06 1.02
N GLY A 78 -7.83 4.28 1.30
CA GLY A 78 -8.05 3.72 2.64
C GLY A 78 -6.92 2.79 3.09
N GLU A 79 -6.43 1.95 2.18
CA GLU A 79 -5.30 1.04 2.45
C GLU A 79 -3.97 1.80 2.49
N ILE A 80 -3.78 2.78 1.60
CA ILE A 80 -2.60 3.65 1.60
C ILE A 80 -2.44 4.36 2.95
N ARG A 81 -3.52 4.97 3.47
CA ARG A 81 -3.53 5.61 4.80
C ARG A 81 -3.26 4.63 5.93
N ALA A 82 -3.83 3.42 5.84
CA ALA A 82 -3.60 2.38 6.82
C ALA A 82 -2.13 1.92 6.84
N LEU A 83 -1.49 1.82 5.67
CA LEU A 83 -0.07 1.47 5.53
C LEU A 83 0.85 2.61 6.01
N PHE A 84 0.55 3.85 5.64
CA PHE A 84 1.30 5.03 6.09
C PHE A 84 1.28 5.19 7.61
N SER A 85 0.16 4.84 8.25
CA SER A 85 0.01 4.90 9.71
C SER A 85 0.72 3.75 10.45
N ARG A 86 1.37 2.82 9.73
CA ARG A 86 2.04 1.70 10.39
C ARG A 86 3.34 2.15 11.07
N PRO A 87 3.67 1.60 12.25
CA PRO A 87 4.90 1.95 12.96
C PRO A 87 6.17 1.47 12.25
N ASP A 88 6.06 0.47 11.36
CA ASP A 88 7.17 -0.06 10.55
C ASP A 88 7.30 0.65 9.19
N PHE A 89 6.52 1.69 8.92
CA PHE A 89 6.60 2.47 7.68
C PHE A 89 7.93 3.26 7.61
N PRO A 90 8.73 3.13 6.52
CA PRO A 90 10.04 3.78 6.42
C PRO A 90 10.02 5.31 6.50
N GLY A 91 8.99 5.97 5.96
CA GLY A 91 8.86 7.43 5.98
C GLY A 91 8.54 8.02 7.36
N ASN A 92 8.15 7.19 8.34
CA ASN A 92 7.89 7.62 9.71
C ASN A 92 9.16 7.66 10.59
N LYS A 93 10.35 7.44 9.99
CA LYS A 93 11.64 7.67 10.65
C LYS A 93 11.98 9.17 10.63
N GLY A 94 11.23 9.95 11.41
CA GLY A 94 11.58 11.32 11.80
C GLY A 94 12.55 11.33 12.98
#